data_AF-A0A345ZPW5-F1
#
_entry.id   AF-A0A345ZPW5-F1
#
_cell.length_a   1.000
_cell.length_b   1.000
_cell.length_c   1.000
_cell.angle_alpha   90.00
_cell.angle_beta   90.00
_cell.angle_gamma   90.00
#
_symmetry.space_group_name_H-M   'P 1'
#
loop_
_entity.id
_entity.type
_entity.pdbx_description
1 polymer ?
#
loop_
_entity_poly.entity_id
_entity_poly.type
_entity_poly.pdbx_seq_one_letter_code
_entity_poly.pdbx_strand_id
1 'polypeptide(L)' 'GIDVLLSAKRVGPTGKVYGLDMTDEMLALANDNKQRAGAENVEFLKGEIENIPLPDNSVDVIISNCVINL' A
#
# COMPACT_ATOMS: atom_id res chain seq x y z
N GLY A 1 -4.55 -1.56 4.99
CA GLY A 1 -5.19 -0.38 4.38
C GLY A 1 -4.93 0.93 5.11
N ILE A 2 -5.20 1.02 6.42
CA ILE A 2 -5.11 2.29 7.16
C ILE A 2 -3.71 2.92 7.16
N ASP A 3 -2.65 2.13 7.38
CA ASP A 3 -1.27 2.62 7.40
C ASP A 3 -0.84 3.22 6.06
N VAL A 4 -1.36 2.68 4.95
CA VAL A 4 -1.13 3.20 3.60
C VAL A 4 -1.73 4.60 3.46
N LEU A 5 -2.97 4.80 3.93
CA LEU A 5 -3.65 6.11 3.87
C LEU A 5 -3.02 7.14 4.81
N LEU A 6 -2.55 6.72 5.99
CA LEU A 6 -1.81 7.60 6.90
C LEU A 6 -0.46 7.99 6.31
N SER A 7 0.24 7.04 5.70
CA SER A 7 1.52 7.29 5.03
C SER A 7 1.35 8.21 3.84
N ALA A 8 0.28 8.07 3.05
CA ALA A 8 -0.03 8.92 1.90
C ALA A 8 -0.08 10.41 2.25
N LYS A 9 -0.64 10.73 3.42
CA LYS A 9 -0.64 12.10 3.96
C LYS A 9 0.76 12.54 4.42
N ARG A 10 1.53 11.64 5.01
CA ARG A 10 2.85 11.94 5.59
C ARG A 10 3.94 12.17 4.54
N VAL A 11 3.90 11.44 3.43
CA VAL A 11 4.85 11.63 2.32
C VAL A 11 4.53 12.84 1.44
N GLY A 12 3.38 13.48 1.67
CA GLY A 12 2.94 14.65 0.91
C GLY A 12 2.49 14.32 -0.52
N PRO A 13 2.04 15.34 -1.28
CA PRO A 13 1.41 15.14 -2.60
C PRO A 13 2.38 14.63 -3.67
N THR A 14 3.68 14.83 -3.50
CA THR A 14 4.72 14.35 -4.43
C THR A 14 5.21 12.94 -4.11
N GLY A 15 4.94 12.44 -2.90
CA GLY A 15 5.29 11.08 -2.51
C GLY A 15 4.24 10.09 -2.98
N LYS A 16 4.64 8.83 -3.16
CA LYS A 16 3.75 7.73 -3.57
C LYS A 16 3.78 6.62 -2.53
N VAL A 17 2.63 6.00 -2.27
CA VAL A 17 2.52 4.88 -1.32
C VAL A 17 1.88 3.68 -2.00
N TYR A 18 2.50 2.52 -1.83
CA TYR A 18 1.97 1.25 -2.26
C TYR A 18 1.44 0.47 -1.06
N GLY A 19 0.28 -0.16 -1.22
CA GLY A 19 -0.18 -1.22 -0.33
C GLY A 19 -0.17 -2.55 -1.05
N LEU A 20 0.36 -3.60 -0.43
CA LEU A 20 0.40 -4.95 -0.99
C LEU A 20 -0.51 -5.86 -0.15
N ASP A 21 -1.37 -6.63 -0.80
CA ASP A 21 -2.17 -7.69 -0.17
C ASP A 21 -2.43 -8.80 -1.20
N MET A 22 -2.59 -10.04 -0.75
CA MET A 22 -2.84 -11.18 -1.64
C MET A 22 -4.33 -11.38 -1.94
N THR A 23 -5.22 -10.87 -1.10
CA THR A 23 -6.66 -11.17 -1.17
C THR A 23 -7.44 -10.09 -1.90
N ASP A 24 -8.32 -10.49 -2.83
CA ASP A 24 -9.16 -9.56 -3.57
C ASP A 24 -10.10 -8.77 -2.66
N GLU A 25 -10.58 -9.39 -1.58
CA GLU A 25 -11.46 -8.76 -0.59
C GLU A 25 -10.78 -7.59 0.12
N MET A 26 -9.56 -7.77 0.61
CA MET A 26 -8.82 -6.70 1.28
C MET A 26 -8.44 -5.59 0.32
N LEU A 27 -8.10 -5.92 -0.93
CA LEU A 27 -7.81 -4.92 -1.96
C LEU A 27 -9.05 -4.11 -2.35
N ALA A 28 -10.22 -4.74 -2.47
CA ALA A 28 -11.47 -4.04 -2.73
C ALA A 28 -11.78 -3.05 -1.58
N LEU A 29 -11.73 -3.53 -0.34
CA LEU A 29 -11.93 -2.69 0.85
C LEU A 29 -10.91 -1.55 0.93
N ALA A 30 -9.65 -1.80 0.59
CA ALA A 30 -8.60 -0.79 0.61
C ALA A 30 -8.81 0.29 -0.48
N ASN A 31 -9.23 -0.10 -1.68
CA ASN A 31 -9.54 0.82 -2.77
C ASN A 31 -10.76 1.70 -2.45
N ASP A 32 -11.82 1.14 -1.86
CA ASP A 32 -12.98 1.91 -1.39
C ASP A 32 -12.57 2.96 -0.36
N ASN A 33 -11.71 2.58 0.59
CA ASN A 33 -11.18 3.50 1.59
C ASN A 33 -10.29 4.59 0.99
N LYS A 34 -9.47 4.26 -0.02
CA LYS A 34 -8.69 5.23 -0.80
C LYS A 34 -9.60 6.25 -1.48
N GLN A 35 -10.67 5.79 -2.14
CA GLN A 35 -11.62 6.66 -2.82
C GLN A 35 -12.32 7.60 -1.82
N ARG A 36 -12.80 7.06 -0.70
CA ARG A 36 -13.44 7.85 0.37
C ARG A 36 -12.49 8.87 1.00
N ALA A 37 -11.21 8.55 1.09
CA ALA A 37 -10.18 9.43 1.64
C ALA A 37 -9.68 10.48 0.64
N GLY A 38 -10.05 10.39 -0.65
CA GLY A 38 -9.51 11.26 -1.70
C GLY A 38 -8.01 11.12 -1.90
N ALA A 39 -7.44 9.94 -1.61
CA ALA A 39 -6.01 9.71 -1.70
C ALA A 39 -5.60 9.39 -3.14
N GLU A 40 -5.03 10.38 -3.83
CA GLU A 40 -4.62 10.24 -5.24
C GLU A 40 -3.24 9.59 -5.41
N ASN A 41 -2.39 9.65 -4.39
CA ASN A 41 -1.00 9.16 -4.40
C ASN A 41 -0.83 7.75 -3.80
N VAL A 42 -1.89 6.94 -3.82
CA VAL A 42 -1.90 5.57 -3.29
C VAL A 42 -2.17 4.56 -4.40
N GLU A 43 -1.48 3.43 -4.39
CA GLU A 43 -1.75 2.30 -5.28
C GLU A 43 -1.78 0.99 -4.49
N PHE A 44 -2.83 0.17 -4.67
CA PHE A 44 -2.91 -1.14 -4.06
C PHE A 44 -2.56 -2.21 -5.10
N LEU A 45 -1.61 -3.07 -4.76
CA LEU A 45 -1.07 -4.13 -5.59
C LEU A 45 -1.51 -5.48 -5.05
N LYS A 46 -1.87 -6.39 -5.96
CA LYS A 46 -2.11 -7.79 -5.61
C LYS A 46 -0.81 -8.57 -5.67
N GLY A 47 -0.48 -9.25 -4.58
CA GLY A 47 0.68 -10.14 -4.53
C GLY A 47 1.02 -10.60 -3.12
N GLU A 48 2.02 -11.47 -3.04
CA GLU A 48 2.59 -11.98 -1.79
C GLU A 48 3.87 -11.20 -1.44
N ILE A 49 4.23 -11.15 -0.16
CA ILE A 49 5.40 -10.36 0.30
C ILE A 49 6.73 -10.93 -0.20
N GLU A 50 6.74 -12.21 -0.56
CA GLU A 50 7.85 -12.95 -1.15
C GLU A 50 8.04 -12.63 -2.64
N ASN A 51 7.01 -12.09 -3.31
CA ASN A 51 7.02 -11.78 -4.74
C ASN A 51 6.31 -10.46 -5.02
N ILE A 52 6.93 -9.36 -4.56
CA ILE A 52 6.40 -8.01 -4.70
C ILE A 52 6.47 -7.58 -6.18
N PRO A 53 5.34 -7.18 -6.81
CA PRO A 53 5.31 -6.78 -8.21
C PRO A 53 5.79 -5.34 -8.43
N LEU A 54 6.98 -5.02 -7.94
CA LEU A 54 7.63 -3.72 -8.09
C LEU A 54 9.04 -3.88 -8.66
N PRO A 55 9.55 -2.91 -9.44
CA PRO A 55 10.93 -2.95 -9.90
C PRO A 55 11.95 -2.84 -8.76
N ASP A 56 13.16 -3.33 -9.01
CA ASP A 56 14.28 -3.14 -8.08
C ASP A 56 14.55 -1.65 -7.80
N ASN A 57 14.94 -1.34 -6.57
CA ASN A 57 15.30 0.02 -6.13
C ASN A 57 14.21 1.08 -6.37
N SER A 58 12.92 0.69 -6.34
CA SER A 58 11.80 1.59 -6.63
C SER A 58 11.14 2.23 -5.40
N VAL A 59 11.58 1.89 -4.18
CA VAL A 59 10.98 2.37 -2.93
C VAL A 59 12.04 2.87 -1.96
N ASP A 60 11.77 3.99 -1.30
CA ASP A 60 12.70 4.60 -0.34
C ASP A 60 12.56 3.98 1.07
N VAL A 61 11.36 3.56 1.44
CA VAL A 61 11.01 3.06 2.77
C VAL A 61 10.02 1.92 2.68
N ILE A 62 10.23 0.89 3.48
CA ILE A 62 9.32 -0.24 3.66
C ILE A 62 8.81 -0.21 5.10
N ILE A 63 7.49 -0.33 5.27
CA ILE A 63 6.84 -0.50 6.57
C ILE A 63 6.06 -1.82 6.59
N SER A 64 6.05 -2.48 7.73
CA SER A 64 5.22 -3.66 7.94
C SER A 64 4.87 -3.80 9.42
N ASN A 65 3.74 -4.44 9.72
CA ASN A 65 3.34 -4.76 11.08
C ASN A 65 2.80 -6.19 11.13
N CYS A 66 3.45 -7.07 11.90
CA CYS A 66 3.02 -8.44 12.17
C CYS A 66 2.81 -9.36 10.95
N VAL A 67 3.49 -9.13 9.81
CA VAL A 67 3.34 -9.96 8.60
C VAL A 67 4.47 -10.96 8.35
N ILE A 68 5.65 -10.78 8.96
CA ILE A 68 6.85 -11.60 8.67
C ILE A 68 6.85 -12.96 9.40
N ASN A 69 5.94 -13.17 10.35
CA ASN A 69 5.84 -14.39 11.15
C ASN A 69 4.47 -15.06 11.02
N LEU A 70 3.87 -14.96 9.83
CA LEU A 70 2.60 -15.58 9.46
C LEU A 70 2.83 -16.84 8.63
#